data_AF-D5Q004-F1
#
_entry.id   AF-D5Q004-F1
#
_cell.length_a   1.000
_cell.length_b   1.000
_cell.length_c   1.000
_cell.angle_alpha   90.00
_cell.angle_beta   90.00
_cell.angle_gamma   90.00
#
_symmetry.space_group_name_H-M   'P 1'
#
loop_
_entity.id
_entity.type
_entity.pdbx_description
1 polymer ?
#
loop_
_entity_poly.entity_id
_entity_poly.type
_entity_poly.pdbx_seq_one_letter_code
_entity_poly.pdbx_strand_id
1 'polypeptide(L)'
;MNNLFYDKLNFDDKLIIKNNGVIRNNDLYFLKYKNDTAGILIYNIINDKFSFKQNKNYKGMNPFPITNIFKNLDSDKWDEFIRIWIEERVIQECRPEVPFILKEFKLGYYDVWDICRSNLAMSVEDFFWITKDNTLRYEDFNIRYCTLNNITPIYKPPFPIVIYPNYFEREKIKSGETWKYELKNTNS
;
A
#
# COMPACT_ATOMS: atom_id res chain seq x y z
N MET A 1 3.37 -30.40 -0.86
CA MET A 1 3.45 -30.01 -2.29
C MET A 1 3.50 -28.48 -2.36
N ASN A 2 4.67 -27.95 -2.71
CA ASN A 2 5.04 -26.58 -3.14
C ASN A 2 4.23 -25.36 -2.61
N ASN A 3 4.58 -24.89 -1.40
CA ASN A 3 4.33 -23.51 -0.95
C ASN A 3 5.48 -22.59 -1.37
N LEU A 4 5.66 -22.39 -2.68
CA LEU A 4 6.52 -21.35 -3.23
C LEU A 4 5.64 -20.18 -3.68
N PHE A 5 5.12 -19.39 -2.74
CA PHE A 5 4.34 -18.20 -3.09
C PHE A 5 4.69 -17.01 -2.20
N TYR A 6 5.67 -16.24 -2.69
CA TYR A 6 6.00 -14.85 -2.36
C TYR A 6 6.25 -14.52 -0.88
N ASP A 7 7.44 -14.84 -0.37
CA ASP A 7 7.92 -14.33 0.92
C ASP A 7 8.14 -12.80 0.85
N LYS A 8 8.65 -12.33 -0.29
CA LYS A 8 8.72 -10.90 -0.65
C LYS A 8 8.23 -10.76 -2.08
N LEU A 9 7.64 -9.61 -2.44
CA LEU A 9 7.47 -9.29 -3.86
C LEU A 9 8.86 -9.03 -4.45
N ASN A 10 9.54 -10.10 -4.90
CA ASN A 10 10.79 -10.02 -5.64
C ASN A 10 10.43 -9.78 -7.11
N PHE A 11 10.55 -8.53 -7.53
CA PHE A 11 10.22 -8.07 -8.86
C PHE A 11 11.33 -8.36 -9.90
N ASP A 12 11.85 -9.59 -9.92
CA ASP A 12 12.91 -10.02 -10.85
C ASP A 12 12.36 -10.65 -12.13
N ASP A 13 11.48 -9.91 -12.80
CA ASP A 13 11.53 -9.79 -14.25
C ASP A 13 11.80 -8.31 -14.57
N LYS A 14 13.10 -7.98 -14.54
CA LYS A 14 13.74 -6.74 -14.97
C LYS A 14 13.31 -5.48 -14.21
N LEU A 15 13.86 -5.32 -13.01
CA LEU A 15 14.32 -4.00 -12.57
C LEU A 15 15.66 -3.71 -13.26
N ILE A 16 15.64 -3.48 -14.58
CA ILE A 16 16.79 -2.89 -15.28
C ILE A 16 16.61 -1.38 -15.20
N ILE A 17 17.18 -0.77 -14.16
CA ILE A 17 17.58 0.63 -14.24
C ILE A 17 18.89 0.63 -15.03
N LYS A 18 18.80 0.75 -16.35
CA LYS A 18 19.89 1.26 -17.18
C LYS A 18 19.41 2.60 -17.70
N ASN A 19 19.79 3.71 -17.07
CA ASN A 19 19.86 5.08 -17.62
C ASN A 19 18.81 5.61 -18.63
N ASN A 20 17.69 4.92 -18.92
CA ASN A 20 16.79 5.15 -20.05
C ASN A 20 15.35 4.75 -19.65
N GLY A 21 14.79 5.40 -18.63
CA GLY A 21 13.36 5.56 -18.38
C GLY A 21 12.39 4.43 -18.75
N VAL A 22 12.18 3.47 -17.84
CA VAL A 22 10.96 2.65 -17.85
C VAL A 22 10.25 2.82 -16.52
N ILE A 23 9.05 3.38 -16.57
CA ILE A 23 8.15 3.46 -15.43
C ILE A 23 7.42 2.13 -15.36
N ARG A 24 7.47 1.45 -14.20
CA ARG A 24 6.50 0.40 -13.94
C ARG A 24 5.18 1.09 -13.70
N ASN A 25 4.22 0.86 -14.60
CA ASN A 25 2.90 1.48 -14.47
C ASN A 25 2.14 0.99 -13.24
N ASN A 26 2.52 -0.15 -12.64
CA ASN A 26 1.83 -0.73 -11.51
C ASN A 26 2.75 -0.82 -10.28
N ASP A 27 2.26 -0.36 -9.13
CA ASP A 27 2.80 -0.66 -7.81
C ASP A 27 1.93 -1.71 -7.11
N LEU A 28 2.56 -2.64 -6.40
CA LEU A 28 1.90 -3.82 -5.85
C LEU A 28 2.07 -3.88 -4.33
N TYR A 29 0.99 -4.24 -3.65
CA TYR A 29 0.94 -4.42 -2.20
C TYR A 29 0.20 -5.72 -1.87
N PHE A 30 0.70 -6.51 -0.93
CA PHE A 30 -0.11 -7.55 -0.31
C PHE A 30 -1.19 -6.92 0.54
N LEU A 31 -2.43 -7.33 0.35
CA LEU A 31 -3.52 -7.04 1.27
C LEU A 31 -3.54 -8.13 2.35
N LYS A 32 -3.44 -7.74 3.61
CA LYS A 32 -3.23 -8.60 4.77
C LYS A 32 -4.41 -8.52 5.73
N TYR A 33 -4.68 -9.62 6.41
CA TYR A 33 -5.48 -9.66 7.63
C TYR A 33 -4.68 -10.45 8.65
N LYS A 34 -4.15 -9.76 9.66
CA LYS A 34 -3.08 -10.32 10.51
C LYS A 34 -1.94 -10.85 9.63
N ASN A 35 -1.56 -12.11 9.81
CA ASN A 35 -0.48 -12.75 9.04
C ASN A 35 -0.94 -13.38 7.72
N ASP A 36 -2.26 -13.43 7.46
CA ASP A 36 -2.79 -14.05 6.25
C ASP A 36 -2.89 -13.03 5.11
N THR A 37 -2.69 -13.51 3.87
CA THR A 37 -2.73 -12.67 2.67
C THR A 37 -4.04 -12.87 1.93
N ALA A 38 -4.89 -11.84 1.95
CA ALA A 38 -6.17 -11.79 1.26
C ALA A 38 -6.03 -11.70 -0.27
N GLY A 39 -4.97 -11.06 -0.74
CA GLY A 39 -4.68 -10.90 -2.17
C GLY A 39 -3.61 -9.87 -2.44
N ILE A 40 -3.55 -9.41 -3.69
CA ILE A 40 -2.63 -8.38 -4.16
C ILE A 40 -3.45 -7.17 -4.58
N LEU A 41 -3.23 -6.05 -3.89
CA LEU A 41 -3.65 -4.73 -4.29
C LEU A 41 -2.68 -4.18 -5.34
N ILE A 42 -3.22 -3.68 -6.45
CA ILE A 42 -2.46 -3.20 -7.60
C ILE A 42 -2.87 -1.75 -7.83
N TYR A 43 -1.93 -0.82 -7.75
CA TYR A 43 -2.14 0.59 -8.09
C TYR A 43 -1.48 0.90 -9.44
N ASN A 44 -2.28 1.20 -10.46
CA ASN A 44 -1.78 1.73 -11.72
C ASN A 44 -1.47 3.22 -11.55
N ILE A 45 -0.18 3.52 -11.43
CA ILE A 45 0.37 4.85 -11.20
C ILE A 45 -0.02 5.82 -12.33
N ILE A 46 -0.01 5.37 -13.58
CA ILE A 46 -0.24 6.26 -14.75
C ILE A 46 -1.72 6.57 -14.94
N ASN A 47 -2.56 5.56 -14.79
CA ASN A 47 -4.00 5.68 -14.97
C ASN A 47 -4.71 6.12 -13.69
N ASP A 48 -4.00 6.20 -12.56
CA ASP A 48 -4.55 6.46 -11.24
C ASP A 48 -5.75 5.54 -10.95
N LYS A 49 -5.51 4.23 -11.08
CA LYS A 49 -6.55 3.20 -10.91
C LYS A 49 -6.07 2.04 -10.05
N PHE A 50 -6.88 1.66 -9.08
CA PHE A 50 -6.68 0.45 -8.29
C PHE A 50 -7.38 -0.75 -8.90
N SER A 51 -6.80 -1.92 -8.66
CA SER A 51 -7.42 -3.21 -8.91
C SER A 51 -6.96 -4.22 -7.86
N PHE A 52 -7.71 -5.31 -7.72
CA PHE A 52 -7.42 -6.32 -6.71
C PHE A 52 -7.42 -7.72 -7.29
N LYS A 53 -6.33 -8.46 -7.03
CA LYS A 53 -6.21 -9.88 -7.35
C LYS A 53 -6.36 -10.70 -6.08
N GLN A 54 -7.55 -11.27 -5.90
CA GLN A 54 -7.86 -12.08 -4.74
C GLN A 54 -7.03 -13.38 -4.65
N ASN A 55 -6.59 -13.73 -3.44
CA ASN A 55 -6.08 -15.05 -3.12
C ASN A 55 -7.24 -16.04 -2.95
N LYS A 56 -7.39 -16.99 -3.88
CA LYS A 56 -8.48 -17.98 -3.87
C LYS A 56 -8.46 -18.91 -2.65
N ASN A 57 -7.29 -19.08 -2.02
CA ASN A 57 -7.12 -19.96 -0.86
C ASN A 57 -7.31 -19.21 0.48
N TYR A 58 -7.51 -17.89 0.43
CA TYR A 58 -7.72 -17.09 1.63
C TYR A 58 -9.10 -17.37 2.25
N LYS A 59 -9.12 -17.63 3.56
CA LYS A 59 -10.33 -17.94 4.33
C LYS A 59 -10.65 -16.94 5.44
N GLY A 60 -9.78 -15.94 5.63
CA GLY A 60 -9.99 -14.92 6.66
C GLY A 60 -11.00 -13.84 6.25
N MET A 61 -11.08 -12.79 7.06
CA MET A 61 -11.92 -11.62 6.81
C MET A 61 -11.24 -10.67 5.83
N ASN A 62 -11.92 -10.29 4.77
CA ASN A 62 -11.46 -9.17 3.95
C ASN A 62 -11.89 -7.85 4.59
N PRO A 63 -11.16 -6.74 4.37
CA PRO A 63 -11.66 -5.44 4.79
C PRO A 63 -12.92 -5.09 3.99
N PHE A 64 -13.89 -4.43 4.63
CA PHE A 64 -14.99 -3.80 3.94
C PHE A 64 -14.51 -2.50 3.26
N PRO A 65 -15.02 -2.09 2.09
CA PRO A 65 -15.92 -2.83 1.17
C PRO A 65 -15.24 -3.87 0.26
N ILE A 66 -13.93 -4.14 0.40
CA ILE A 66 -13.16 -5.14 -0.38
C ILE A 66 -13.56 -6.60 -0.03
N THR A 67 -14.84 -6.89 0.14
CA THR A 67 -15.31 -8.17 0.68
C THR A 67 -15.44 -9.26 -0.38
N ASN A 68 -15.37 -10.52 0.09
CA ASN A 68 -15.56 -11.73 -0.73
C ASN A 68 -16.95 -11.86 -1.36
N ILE A 69 -17.88 -10.95 -1.05
CA ILE A 69 -19.24 -10.93 -1.62
C ILE A 69 -19.17 -10.55 -3.11
N PHE A 70 -18.11 -9.86 -3.52
CA PHE A 70 -18.00 -9.28 -4.86
C PHE A 70 -17.03 -10.03 -5.79
N LYS A 71 -17.10 -11.37 -5.82
CA LYS A 71 -16.15 -12.25 -6.52
C LYS A 71 -16.04 -12.06 -8.05
N ASN A 72 -16.89 -11.24 -8.67
CA ASN A 72 -16.94 -11.02 -10.13
C ASN A 72 -17.10 -9.52 -10.49
N LEU A 73 -16.47 -8.62 -9.75
CA LEU A 73 -16.49 -7.20 -10.11
C LEU A 73 -15.61 -6.90 -11.32
N ASP A 74 -16.11 -6.02 -12.18
CA ASP A 74 -15.30 -5.32 -13.17
C ASP A 74 -14.20 -4.50 -12.48
N SER A 75 -13.09 -4.27 -13.18
CA SER A 75 -11.94 -3.53 -12.63
C SER A 75 -12.31 -2.15 -12.10
N ASP A 76 -13.27 -1.46 -12.73
CA ASP A 76 -13.68 -0.12 -12.33
C ASP A 76 -14.40 -0.09 -10.97
N LYS A 77 -15.12 -1.16 -10.61
CA LYS A 77 -15.74 -1.26 -9.28
C LYS A 77 -14.70 -1.55 -8.20
N TRP A 78 -13.62 -2.25 -8.54
CA TRP A 78 -12.52 -2.42 -7.59
C TRP A 78 -11.86 -1.09 -7.24
N ASP A 79 -11.64 -0.20 -8.22
CA ASP A 79 -11.06 1.12 -7.95
C ASP A 79 -11.86 1.90 -6.91
N GLU A 80 -13.17 2.02 -7.11
CA GLU A 80 -14.08 2.72 -6.20
C GLU A 80 -14.06 2.12 -4.79
N PHE A 81 -14.23 0.81 -4.65
CA PHE A 81 -14.25 0.16 -3.33
C PHE A 81 -12.92 0.21 -2.61
N ILE A 82 -11.81 0.13 -3.34
CA ILE A 82 -10.48 0.28 -2.75
C ILE A 82 -10.29 1.72 -2.26
N ARG A 83 -10.72 2.73 -3.01
CA ARG A 83 -10.62 4.14 -2.59
C ARG A 83 -11.43 4.40 -1.34
N ILE A 84 -12.68 3.95 -1.28
CA ILE A 84 -13.52 4.03 -0.07
C ILE A 84 -12.81 3.37 1.10
N TRP A 85 -12.27 2.16 0.91
CA TRP A 85 -11.52 1.48 1.94
C TRP A 85 -10.29 2.28 2.42
N ILE A 86 -9.51 2.86 1.50
CA ILE A 86 -8.32 3.68 1.83
C ILE A 86 -8.75 4.92 2.63
N GLU A 87 -9.83 5.59 2.25
CA GLU A 87 -10.36 6.77 2.94
C GLU A 87 -10.76 6.47 4.39
N GLU A 88 -11.34 5.29 4.65
CA GLU A 88 -11.67 4.83 6.00
C GLU A 88 -10.42 4.55 6.87
N ARG A 89 -9.22 4.49 6.28
CA ARG A 89 -7.95 4.26 7.00
C ARG A 89 -7.22 5.52 7.40
N VAL A 90 -7.58 6.65 6.83
CA VAL A 90 -6.87 7.91 7.07
C VAL A 90 -7.74 8.85 7.87
N ILE A 91 -7.09 9.71 8.64
CA ILE A 91 -7.78 10.80 9.31
C ILE A 91 -8.43 11.72 8.26
N GLN A 92 -9.63 12.23 8.53
CA GLN A 92 -10.31 13.16 7.61
C GLN A 92 -9.51 14.47 7.47
N GLU A 93 -9.41 15.02 6.25
CA GLU A 93 -8.60 16.21 5.94
C GLU A 93 -8.94 17.45 6.80
N CYS A 94 -10.20 17.59 7.22
CA CYS A 94 -10.65 18.73 8.02
C CYS A 94 -10.23 18.68 9.50
N ARG A 95 -9.57 17.60 9.93
CA ARG A 95 -9.19 17.39 11.33
C ARG A 95 -7.96 18.23 11.71
N PRO A 96 -7.95 18.86 12.89
CA PRO A 96 -6.84 19.71 13.32
C PRO A 96 -5.51 18.95 13.50
N GLU A 97 -5.54 17.63 13.58
CA GLU A 97 -4.36 16.75 13.70
C GLU A 97 -3.66 16.49 12.36
N VAL A 98 -4.28 16.84 11.22
CA VAL A 98 -3.71 16.61 9.87
C VAL A 98 -2.32 17.22 9.70
N PRO A 99 -2.05 18.49 10.07
CA PRO A 99 -0.71 19.07 9.95
C PRO A 99 0.37 18.28 10.72
N PHE A 100 0.01 17.67 11.87
CA PHE A 100 0.93 16.84 12.64
C PHE A 100 1.25 15.54 11.90
N ILE A 101 0.23 14.87 11.35
CA ILE A 101 0.39 13.62 10.58
C ILE A 101 1.22 13.87 9.32
N LEU A 102 0.96 14.96 8.60
CA LEU A 102 1.75 15.33 7.42
C LEU A 102 3.21 15.58 7.78
N LYS A 103 3.47 16.27 8.89
CA LYS A 103 4.83 16.49 9.39
C LYS A 103 5.54 15.18 9.75
N GLU A 104 4.88 14.30 10.50
CA GLU A 104 5.45 13.01 10.93
C GLU A 104 5.79 12.13 9.72
N PHE A 105 4.89 12.08 8.74
CA PHE A 105 5.12 11.36 7.50
C PHE A 105 5.95 12.12 6.48
N LYS A 106 6.43 13.34 6.75
CA LYS A 106 7.18 14.17 5.78
C LYS A 106 6.42 14.33 4.44
N LEU A 107 5.13 14.65 4.51
CA LEU A 107 4.25 14.92 3.38
C LEU A 107 4.01 16.43 3.22
N GLY A 108 4.09 16.91 1.98
CA GLY A 108 3.87 18.33 1.67
C GLY A 108 2.41 18.75 1.59
N TYR A 109 1.51 17.78 1.37
CA TYR A 109 0.07 18.00 1.24
C TYR A 109 -0.68 16.74 1.65
N TYR A 110 -1.99 16.89 1.89
CA TYR A 110 -2.87 15.78 2.22
C TYR A 110 -3.16 14.94 0.96
N ASP A 111 -2.66 13.70 0.97
CA ASP A 111 -3.00 12.69 -0.02
C ASP A 111 -3.33 11.38 0.71
N VAL A 112 -4.56 10.92 0.49
CA VAL A 112 -5.13 9.76 1.20
C VAL A 112 -4.30 8.51 0.98
N TRP A 113 -3.78 8.30 -0.24
CA TRP A 113 -3.02 7.09 -0.55
C TRP A 113 -1.59 7.15 0.01
N ASP A 114 -0.95 8.31 -0.03
CA ASP A 114 0.37 8.52 0.56
C ASP A 114 0.35 8.34 2.08
N ILE A 115 -0.68 8.87 2.76
CA ILE A 115 -0.87 8.69 4.20
C ILE A 115 -1.10 7.20 4.51
N CYS A 116 -2.01 6.56 3.78
CA CYS A 116 -2.34 5.14 3.95
C CYS A 116 -1.09 4.24 3.81
N ARG A 117 -0.29 4.44 2.77
CA ARG A 117 0.98 3.72 2.58
C ARG A 117 2.04 4.04 3.64
N SER A 118 2.08 5.28 4.11
CA SER A 118 3.04 5.71 5.15
C SER A 118 2.80 5.02 6.49
N ASN A 119 1.57 4.59 6.76
CA ASN A 119 1.19 3.89 7.99
C ASN A 119 0.81 2.42 7.77
N LEU A 120 1.15 1.80 6.63
CA LEU A 120 0.77 0.42 6.28
C LEU A 120 -0.75 0.13 6.33
N ALA A 121 -1.58 1.16 6.15
CA ALA A 121 -3.02 1.12 6.37
C ALA A 121 -3.43 0.57 7.76
N MET A 122 -2.57 0.73 8.77
CA MET A 122 -2.87 0.32 10.15
C MET A 122 -4.09 1.08 10.67
N SER A 123 -5.01 0.35 11.29
CA SER A 123 -6.17 0.92 11.97
C SER A 123 -6.03 0.87 13.49
N VAL A 124 -7.04 1.39 14.18
CA VAL A 124 -7.19 1.29 15.64
C VAL A 124 -7.25 -0.17 16.13
N GLU A 125 -7.50 -1.15 15.26
CA GLU A 125 -7.48 -2.57 15.60
C GLU A 125 -6.05 -3.17 15.68
N ASP A 126 -5.03 -2.32 15.57
CA ASP A 126 -3.61 -2.60 15.81
C ASP A 126 -2.91 -3.57 14.83
N PHE A 127 -3.44 -3.86 13.64
CA PHE A 127 -2.68 -4.62 12.62
C PHE A 127 -2.62 -3.89 11.28
N PHE A 128 -1.53 -4.12 10.54
CA PHE A 128 -1.35 -3.55 9.21
C PHE A 128 -2.14 -4.33 8.17
N TRP A 129 -2.55 -3.62 7.12
CA TRP A 129 -3.35 -4.19 6.04
C TRP A 129 -2.62 -4.21 4.71
N ILE A 130 -1.61 -3.36 4.51
CA ILE A 130 -0.81 -3.38 3.28
C ILE A 130 0.68 -3.51 3.58
N THR A 131 1.38 -4.29 2.76
CA THR A 131 2.84 -4.42 2.84
C THR A 131 3.42 -4.82 1.49
N LYS A 132 4.70 -4.49 1.26
CA LYS A 132 5.49 -5.03 0.14
C LYS A 132 6.29 -6.29 0.52
N ASP A 133 6.36 -6.58 1.81
CA ASP A 133 7.09 -7.71 2.39
C ASP A 133 6.08 -8.63 3.11
N ASN A 134 5.87 -9.83 2.57
CA ASN A 134 4.89 -10.77 3.08
C ASN A 134 5.38 -11.51 4.33
N THR A 135 6.69 -11.44 4.62
CA THR A 135 7.30 -12.03 5.81
C THR A 135 7.02 -11.24 7.08
N LEU A 136 6.57 -9.98 6.94
CA LEU A 136 6.19 -9.17 8.08
C LEU A 136 5.01 -9.81 8.82
N ARG A 137 5.10 -9.76 10.14
CA ARG A 137 4.12 -10.31 11.03
C ARG A 137 3.42 -9.20 11.78
N TYR A 138 2.11 -9.27 11.93
CA TYR A 138 1.36 -8.21 12.62
C TYR A 138 1.82 -8.06 14.08
N GLU A 139 2.30 -9.15 14.69
CA GLU A 139 2.83 -9.20 16.05
C GLU A 139 3.99 -8.24 16.29
N ASP A 140 4.76 -7.91 15.25
CA ASP A 140 5.90 -6.99 15.34
C ASP A 140 5.46 -5.50 15.35
N PHE A 141 4.22 -5.21 14.98
CA PHE A 141 3.68 -3.84 14.84
C PHE A 141 2.55 -3.56 15.83
N ASN A 142 1.78 -4.60 16.19
CA ASN A 142 0.59 -4.49 17.04
C ASN A 142 0.97 -4.09 18.47
N ILE A 143 0.63 -2.84 18.83
CA ILE A 143 1.03 -2.24 20.12
C ILE A 143 0.55 -3.11 21.29
N ARG A 144 -0.69 -3.59 21.25
CA ARG A 144 -1.25 -4.43 22.30
C ARG A 144 -0.51 -5.76 22.44
N TYR A 145 -0.27 -6.46 21.33
CA TYR A 145 0.46 -7.74 21.32
C TYR A 145 1.89 -7.54 21.82
N CYS A 146 2.58 -6.52 21.31
CA CYS A 146 3.92 -6.15 21.73
C CYS A 146 4.00 -5.88 23.23
N THR A 147 3.08 -5.06 23.76
CA THR A 147 2.99 -4.73 25.19
C THR A 147 2.77 -5.98 26.05
N LEU A 148 1.86 -6.87 25.64
CA LEU A 148 1.56 -8.10 26.38
C LEU A 148 2.70 -9.14 26.36
N ASN A 149 3.60 -9.06 25.38
CA ASN A 149 4.70 -10.00 25.20
C ASN A 149 6.09 -9.38 25.46
N ASN A 150 6.16 -8.15 25.99
CA ASN A 150 7.41 -7.40 26.22
C ASN A 150 8.28 -7.26 24.95
N ILE A 151 7.64 -7.04 23.79
CA ILE A 151 8.30 -6.77 22.51
C ILE A 151 8.20 -5.26 22.23
N THR A 152 9.25 -4.67 21.64
CA THR A 152 9.18 -3.28 21.17
C THR A 152 8.53 -3.24 19.79
N PRO A 153 7.39 -2.53 19.60
CA PRO A 153 6.71 -2.48 18.32
C PRO A 153 7.49 -1.67 17.29
N ILE A 154 7.39 -2.10 16.03
CA ILE A 154 7.90 -1.38 14.87
C ILE A 154 6.85 -0.36 14.44
N TYR A 155 7.22 0.93 14.48
CA TYR A 155 6.30 2.03 14.15
C TYR A 155 6.40 2.51 12.69
N LYS A 156 7.46 2.10 11.97
CA LYS A 156 7.73 2.59 10.61
C LYS A 156 7.70 1.44 9.60
N PRO A 157 7.17 1.66 8.38
CA PRO A 157 7.28 0.71 7.29
C PRO A 157 8.74 0.32 7.03
N PRO A 158 9.08 -0.98 6.91
CA PRO A 158 10.42 -1.41 6.57
C PRO A 158 10.71 -1.36 5.05
N PHE A 159 9.95 -0.57 4.29
CA PHE A 159 10.13 -0.41 2.84
C PHE A 159 10.05 1.06 2.41
N PRO A 160 10.79 1.45 1.35
CA PRO A 160 10.79 2.82 0.88
C PRO A 160 9.43 3.20 0.28
N ILE A 161 9.00 4.44 0.57
CA ILE A 161 7.79 5.02 0.00
C ILE A 161 8.21 5.83 -1.22
N VAL A 162 7.66 5.49 -2.38
CA VAL A 162 7.88 6.20 -3.64
C VAL A 162 6.86 7.34 -3.76
N ILE A 163 7.33 8.50 -4.24
CA ILE A 163 6.48 9.63 -4.62
C ILE A 163 5.90 9.34 -5.99
N TYR A 164 4.58 9.43 -6.13
CA TYR A 164 3.92 9.23 -7.42
C TYR A 164 3.83 10.53 -8.23
N PRO A 165 3.84 10.44 -9.57
CA PRO A 165 3.63 11.61 -10.41
C PRO A 165 2.26 12.23 -10.13
N ASN A 166 2.19 13.55 -10.06
CA ASN A 166 0.92 14.28 -10.00
C ASN A 166 0.16 14.18 -11.34
N TYR A 167 -1.06 14.73 -11.41
CA TYR A 167 -1.89 14.68 -12.61
C TYR A 167 -1.16 15.16 -13.88
N PHE A 168 -0.50 16.32 -13.84
CA PHE A 168 0.20 16.88 -15.00
C PHE A 168 1.39 16.00 -15.42
N GLU A 169 2.12 15.45 -14.46
CA GLU A 169 3.21 14.52 -14.72
C GLU A 169 2.70 13.22 -15.34
N ARG A 170 1.54 12.70 -14.88
CA ARG A 170 0.88 11.54 -15.49
C ARG A 170 0.51 11.79 -16.94
N GLU A 171 -0.03 12.97 -17.27
CA GLU A 171 -0.36 13.31 -18.66
C GLU A 171 0.88 13.43 -19.54
N LYS A 172 1.97 14.02 -19.03
CA LYS A 172 3.26 14.04 -19.73
C LYS A 172 3.77 12.62 -20.01
N ILE A 173 3.71 11.74 -19.03
CA ILE A 173 4.11 10.33 -19.18
C ILE A 173 3.26 9.65 -20.26
N LYS A 174 1.93 9.85 -20.25
CA LYS A 174 1.04 9.29 -21.28
C LYS A 174 1.38 9.79 -22.69
N SER A 175 1.90 11.00 -22.81
CA SER A 175 2.37 11.58 -24.07
C SER A 175 3.76 11.08 -24.53
N GLY A 176 4.40 10.22 -23.72
CA GLY A 176 5.70 9.60 -24.05
C GLY A 176 6.90 10.23 -23.36
N GLU A 177 6.70 11.20 -22.46
CA GLU A 177 7.79 11.74 -21.64
C GLU A 177 8.29 10.69 -20.62
N THR A 178 9.59 10.73 -20.33
CA THR A 178 10.17 9.86 -19.30
C THR A 178 10.02 10.51 -17.93
N TRP A 179 9.52 9.74 -16.97
CA TRP A 179 9.48 10.13 -15.57
C TRP A 179 10.44 9.27 -14.74
N LYS A 180 11.12 9.92 -13.80
CA LYS A 180 12.03 9.27 -12.85
C LYS A 180 11.34 9.22 -11.51
N TYR A 181 11.35 8.05 -10.90
CA TYR A 181 10.79 7.90 -9.56
C TYR A 181 11.69 8.58 -8.53
N GLU A 182 11.07 9.19 -7.54
CA GLU A 182 11.75 9.75 -6.38
C GLU A 182 11.40 8.93 -5.14
N LEU A 183 12.42 8.57 -4.36
CA LEU A 183 12.21 7.99 -3.05
C LEU A 183 11.94 9.11 -2.07
N LYS A 184 10.91 8.93 -1.24
CA LYS A 184 10.68 9.79 -0.10
C LYS A 184 11.86 9.61 0.86
N ASN A 185 12.55 10.68 1.22
CA ASN A 185 13.69 10.63 2.13
C ASN A 185 13.26 10.06 3.49
N THR A 186 13.53 8.77 3.71
CA THR A 186 13.29 8.08 4.99
C THR A 186 14.42 8.34 6.00
N ASN A 187 15.47 9.07 5.62
CA ASN A 187 16.58 9.39 6.51
C ASN A 187 16.21 10.51 7.49
N SER A 188 16.21 10.14 8.76
CA SER A 188 16.71 10.91 9.90
C SER A 188 16.61 10.00 11.12
#